data_AF-A0A834S6V9-F1
#
_entry.id   AF-A0A834S6V9-F1
#
_cell.length_a   1.000
_cell.length_b   1.000
_cell.length_c   1.000
_cell.angle_alpha   90.00
_cell.angle_beta   90.00
_cell.angle_gamma   90.00
#
_symmetry.space_group_name_H-M   'P 1'
#
loop_
_entity.id
_entity.type
_entity.pdbx_description
1 polymer ?
#
loop_
_entity_poly.entity_id
_entity_poly.type
_entity_poly.pdbx_seq_one_letter_code
_entity_poly.pdbx_strand_id
1 'polypeptide(L)'
;MKVTALFSPYIRDPLCAHVFLAASGSEKYARLVDEHSQFTHRFTMITSGGLQQSHTYSDKECATFADVFEQHGSSRTHTEVAINAVKTQKKPSKVTSGLKATSPIPRPPNSIPINTDGNRVDHYMDPPTNFQWSIYQARISKDKLCTPFYLGARCENRLTCTYDHKPITPTMKYCHRYAMRKAPCQKGGTCRTGGCVMGHTCRDIACKNGRVRRCRMPPQMHDIDLEVAKLVKPGEYNGGM
;
A
#
# COMPACT_ATOMS: atom_id res chain seq x y z
N MET A 1 19.01 -16.63 -15.23
CA MET A 1 19.81 -17.86 -15.08
C MET A 1 19.25 -18.76 -13.98
N LYS A 2 18.96 -18.25 -12.78
CA LYS A 2 18.50 -19.08 -11.65
C LYS A 2 17.13 -19.76 -11.86
N VAL A 3 16.11 -19.02 -12.32
CA VAL A 3 14.75 -19.57 -12.49
C VAL A 3 14.69 -20.68 -13.55
N THR A 4 15.32 -20.46 -14.71
CA THR A 4 15.37 -21.47 -15.79
C THR A 4 16.12 -22.74 -15.36
N ALA A 5 17.19 -22.59 -14.59
CA ALA A 5 17.98 -23.73 -14.10
C ALA A 5 17.24 -24.57 -13.04
N LEU A 6 16.33 -23.96 -12.27
CA LEU A 6 15.52 -24.67 -11.28
C LEU A 6 14.28 -25.30 -11.90
N PHE A 7 13.65 -24.65 -12.87
CA PHE A 7 12.40 -25.14 -13.45
C PHE A 7 12.54 -26.54 -14.09
N SER A 8 13.60 -26.76 -14.89
CA SER A 8 13.77 -28.01 -15.64
C SER A 8 13.93 -29.27 -14.78
N PRO A 9 14.72 -29.29 -13.68
CA PRO A 9 14.75 -30.45 -12.80
C PRO A 9 13.42 -30.67 -12.06
N TYR A 10 12.78 -29.62 -11.53
CA TYR A 10 11.52 -29.78 -10.78
C TYR A 10 10.34 -30.25 -11.64
N ILE A 11 10.23 -29.78 -12.89
CA ILE A 11 9.13 -30.20 -13.76
C ILE A 11 9.24 -31.67 -14.22
N ARG A 12 10.44 -32.24 -14.13
CA ARG A 12 10.73 -33.65 -14.46
C ARG A 12 10.76 -34.56 -13.24
N ASP A 13 10.94 -33.99 -12.04
CA ASP A 13 11.01 -34.74 -10.78
C ASP A 13 9.65 -35.39 -10.47
N PRO A 14 9.55 -36.73 -10.39
CA PRO A 14 8.29 -37.40 -10.07
C PRO A 14 7.78 -37.10 -8.64
N LEU A 15 8.63 -36.60 -7.73
CA LEU A 15 8.24 -36.18 -6.38
C LEU A 15 7.67 -34.76 -6.33
N CYS A 16 7.86 -33.96 -7.39
CA CYS A 16 7.30 -32.62 -7.47
C CYS A 16 5.85 -32.69 -8.00
N ALA A 17 4.87 -32.54 -7.12
CA ALA A 17 3.47 -32.66 -7.51
C ALA A 17 3.04 -31.59 -8.55
N HIS A 18 3.43 -30.34 -8.33
CA HIS A 18 3.05 -29.22 -9.20
C HIS A 18 4.01 -28.03 -9.06
N VAL A 19 4.26 -27.32 -10.15
CA VAL A 19 5.16 -26.16 -10.18
C VAL A 19 4.36 -24.87 -10.39
N PHE A 20 4.55 -23.89 -9.51
CA PHE A 20 4.02 -22.54 -9.74
C PHE A 20 5.09 -21.64 -10.34
N LEU A 21 4.93 -21.25 -11.60
CA LEU A 21 5.90 -20.44 -12.33
C LEU A 21 5.52 -18.95 -12.30
N ALA A 22 6.10 -18.21 -11.36
CA ALA A 22 5.93 -16.76 -11.22
C ALA A 22 7.00 -15.98 -12.02
N ALA A 23 6.98 -16.12 -13.34
CA ALA A 23 7.95 -15.48 -14.22
C ALA A 23 7.25 -14.79 -15.40
N SER A 24 6.75 -13.57 -15.17
CA SER A 24 6.03 -12.80 -16.19
C SER A 24 6.97 -11.94 -17.05
N GLY A 25 6.79 -11.99 -18.38
CA GLY A 25 7.24 -10.93 -19.30
C GLY A 25 8.66 -11.00 -19.86
N SER A 26 9.31 -12.17 -19.86
CA SER A 26 10.57 -12.36 -20.58
C SER A 26 10.41 -13.43 -21.64
N GLU A 27 10.87 -13.14 -22.86
CA GLU A 27 10.93 -14.10 -23.97
C GLU A 27 11.69 -15.38 -23.59
N LYS A 28 12.67 -15.28 -22.68
CA LYS A 28 13.41 -16.43 -22.15
C LYS A 28 12.51 -17.42 -21.39
N TYR A 29 11.49 -16.93 -20.67
CA TYR A 29 10.55 -17.80 -19.97
C TYR A 29 9.48 -18.34 -20.92
N ALA A 30 9.15 -17.61 -21.99
CA ALA A 30 8.29 -18.12 -23.04
C ALA A 30 8.90 -19.34 -23.73
N ARG A 31 10.17 -19.25 -24.14
CA ARG A 31 10.91 -20.38 -24.72
C ARG A 31 11.00 -21.57 -23.76
N LEU A 32 11.27 -21.33 -22.48
CA LEU A 32 11.30 -22.39 -21.45
C LEU A 32 9.97 -23.13 -21.33
N VAL A 33 8.88 -22.37 -21.39
CA VAL A 33 7.49 -22.85 -21.34
C VAL A 33 7.14 -23.69 -22.56
N ASP A 34 7.64 -23.31 -23.74
CA ASP A 34 7.41 -24.00 -25.00
C ASP A 34 8.21 -25.31 -25.07
N GLU A 35 9.48 -25.27 -24.64
CA GLU A 35 10.37 -26.44 -24.49
C GLU A 35 9.80 -27.53 -23.57
N HIS A 36 8.90 -27.17 -22.66
CA HIS A 36 8.28 -28.08 -21.69
C HIS A 36 6.75 -28.17 -21.90
N SER A 37 6.27 -27.92 -23.11
CA SER A 37 4.85 -28.01 -23.49
C SER A 37 4.21 -29.38 -23.19
N GLN A 38 4.98 -30.47 -23.22
CA GLN A 38 4.53 -31.81 -22.82
C GLN A 38 4.20 -31.97 -21.32
N PHE A 39 4.62 -31.03 -20.47
CA PHE A 39 4.39 -31.05 -19.02
C PHE A 39 3.41 -29.95 -18.56
N THR A 40 2.59 -29.41 -19.46
CA THR A 40 1.66 -28.31 -19.16
C THR A 40 0.74 -28.57 -17.97
N HIS A 41 0.30 -29.81 -17.76
CA HIS A 41 -0.54 -30.20 -16.62
C HIS A 41 0.18 -30.15 -15.26
N ARG A 42 1.51 -29.99 -15.25
CA ARG A 42 2.33 -30.01 -14.03
C ARG A 42 2.76 -28.63 -13.56
N PHE A 43 2.27 -27.57 -14.21
CA PHE A 43 2.58 -26.22 -13.75
C PHE A 43 1.49 -25.20 -14.06
N THR A 44 1.35 -24.24 -13.15
CA THR A 44 0.47 -23.08 -13.31
C THR A 44 1.31 -21.82 -13.43
N MET A 45 0.98 -20.98 -14.41
CA MET A 45 1.61 -19.69 -14.57
C MET A 45 1.01 -18.70 -13.56
N ILE A 46 1.86 -18.14 -12.67
CA ILE A 46 1.43 -17.05 -11.81
C ILE A 46 1.58 -15.75 -12.60
N THR A 47 0.46 -15.19 -13.00
CA THR A 47 0.43 -13.89 -13.66
C THR A 47 0.47 -12.80 -12.60
N SER A 48 1.47 -11.91 -12.70
CA SER A 48 1.39 -10.65 -11.97
C SER A 48 0.33 -9.81 -12.68
N GLY A 49 -0.70 -9.35 -11.96
CA GLY A 49 -1.82 -8.56 -12.52
C GLY A 49 -1.44 -7.17 -13.04
N GLY A 50 -0.23 -7.00 -13.59
CA GLY A 50 0.35 -5.74 -14.02
C GLY A 50 1.41 -5.84 -15.12
N LEU A 51 1.50 -6.94 -15.88
CA LEU A 51 2.32 -6.97 -17.10
C LEU A 51 1.46 -7.16 -18.36
N GLN A 52 1.86 -6.45 -19.42
CA GLN A 52 1.22 -6.47 -20.74
C GLN A 52 0.97 -7.89 -21.25
N GLN A 53 -0.22 -8.08 -21.83
CA GLN A 53 -0.63 -9.22 -22.65
C GLN A 53 0.21 -9.35 -23.95
N SER A 54 1.55 -9.34 -23.89
CA SER A 54 2.36 -9.48 -25.13
C SER A 54 2.89 -10.89 -25.38
N HIS A 55 2.69 -11.83 -24.46
CA HIS A 55 2.91 -13.25 -24.72
C HIS A 55 1.76 -14.02 -24.06
N THR A 56 0.63 -14.12 -24.77
CA THR A 56 -0.49 -14.97 -24.38
C THR A 56 -0.06 -16.42 -24.51
N TYR A 57 0.13 -17.10 -23.38
CA TYR A 57 0.21 -18.56 -23.33
C TYR A 57 -1.22 -19.10 -23.43
N SER A 58 -1.78 -19.06 -24.63
CA SER A 58 -3.21 -19.30 -24.88
C SER A 58 -3.71 -20.68 -24.39
N ASP A 59 -2.80 -21.63 -24.18
CA ASP A 59 -3.12 -23.01 -23.81
C ASP A 59 -2.76 -23.36 -22.34
N LYS A 60 -2.58 -22.37 -21.44
CA LYS A 60 -2.08 -22.64 -20.07
C LYS A 60 -2.99 -22.13 -18.97
N GLU A 61 -3.13 -22.96 -17.93
CA GLU A 61 -3.75 -22.54 -16.67
C GLU A 61 -2.95 -21.40 -16.03
N CYS A 62 -3.63 -20.27 -15.88
CA CYS A 62 -3.08 -19.06 -15.27
C CYS A 62 -3.83 -18.79 -13.97
N ALA A 63 -3.09 -18.50 -12.90
CA ALA A 63 -3.63 -18.10 -11.61
C ALA A 63 -2.98 -16.78 -11.16
N THR A 64 -3.66 -16.04 -10.30
CA THR A 64 -3.01 -14.96 -9.55
C THR A 64 -2.35 -15.53 -8.30
N PHE A 65 -1.41 -14.79 -7.72
CA PHE A 65 -0.77 -15.23 -6.48
C PHE A 65 -1.78 -15.42 -5.33
N ALA A 66 -2.90 -14.70 -5.31
CA ALA A 66 -3.94 -14.88 -4.29
C ALA A 66 -4.66 -16.24 -4.46
N ASP A 67 -5.00 -16.59 -5.70
CA ASP A 67 -5.73 -17.84 -6.01
C ASP A 67 -4.95 -19.09 -5.58
N VAL A 68 -3.61 -19.04 -5.66
CA VAL A 68 -2.71 -20.15 -5.26
C VAL A 68 -2.86 -20.51 -3.78
N PHE A 69 -3.13 -19.53 -2.92
CA PHE A 69 -3.25 -19.76 -1.47
C PHE A 69 -4.70 -19.87 -1.00
N GLU A 70 -5.68 -19.47 -1.81
CA GLU A 70 -7.11 -19.53 -1.47
C GLU A 70 -7.75 -20.89 -1.83
N GLN A 71 -7.16 -21.66 -2.75
CA GLN A 71 -7.75 -22.92 -3.23
C GLN A 71 -7.69 -24.13 -2.27
N HIS A 72 -7.09 -24.01 -1.08
CA HIS A 72 -7.19 -25.04 -0.03
C HIS A 72 -7.94 -24.55 1.22
N GLY A 73 -9.12 -24.00 1.01
CA GLY A 73 -10.22 -24.05 1.98
C GLY A 73 -10.80 -25.47 2.06
N SER A 74 -10.05 -26.45 2.59
CA SER A 74 -10.64 -27.75 2.91
C SER A 74 -11.38 -27.65 4.24
N SER A 75 -12.70 -27.81 4.14
CA SER A 75 -13.65 -27.99 5.25
C SER A 75 -13.05 -28.83 6.38
N ARG A 76 -12.66 -28.18 7.47
CA ARG A 76 -12.54 -28.81 8.79
C ARG A 76 -13.32 -27.94 9.75
N THR A 77 -14.46 -28.46 10.17
CA THR A 77 -15.27 -27.96 11.28
C THR A 77 -14.36 -27.58 12.45
N HIS A 78 -14.39 -26.31 12.83
CA HIS A 78 -13.77 -25.82 14.06
C HIS A 78 -14.43 -26.55 15.24
N THR A 79 -13.78 -27.61 15.73
CA THR A 79 -14.02 -28.06 17.10
C THR A 79 -13.15 -27.19 18.00
N GLU A 80 -13.77 -26.44 18.89
CA GLU A 80 -13.10 -25.74 19.98
C GLU A 80 -12.20 -26.73 20.73
N VAL A 81 -10.90 -26.44 20.73
CA VAL A 81 -9.95 -27.08 21.66
C VAL A 81 -9.14 -25.98 22.33
N ALA A 82 -9.14 -26.06 23.66
CA ALA A 82 -8.56 -25.11 24.58
C ALA A 82 -7.08 -24.82 24.31
N ILE A 83 -6.73 -23.54 24.43
CA ILE A 83 -5.35 -23.04 24.31
C ILE A 83 -4.58 -23.45 25.56
N ASN A 84 -3.86 -24.57 25.49
CA ASN A 84 -2.80 -24.85 26.45
C ASN A 84 -1.53 -24.12 26.04
N ALA A 85 -0.96 -23.40 27.01
CA ALA A 85 0.21 -22.56 26.90
C ALA A 85 1.44 -23.35 26.40
N VAL A 86 1.98 -22.94 25.24
CA VAL A 86 3.33 -23.33 24.81
C VAL A 86 4.23 -22.09 24.91
N LYS A 87 5.16 -22.16 25.86
CA LYS A 87 6.27 -21.22 26.02
C LYS A 87 7.23 -21.40 24.85
N THR A 88 7.29 -20.44 23.94
CA THR A 88 8.36 -20.37 22.93
C THR A 88 9.33 -19.27 23.29
N GLN A 89 10.59 -19.68 23.47
CA GLN A 89 11.71 -18.86 23.90
C GLN A 89 12.03 -17.77 22.86
N LYS A 90 12.11 -16.53 23.32
CA LYS A 90 12.52 -15.36 22.53
C LYS A 90 14.01 -15.43 22.20
N LYS A 91 14.36 -15.53 20.92
CA LYS A 91 15.65 -14.98 20.44
C LYS A 91 15.49 -13.47 20.23
N PRO A 92 16.41 -12.62 20.74
CA PRO A 92 16.27 -11.18 20.65
C PRO A 92 16.68 -10.70 19.26
N SER A 93 15.73 -10.71 18.32
CA SER A 93 15.84 -9.87 17.13
C SER A 93 15.58 -8.44 17.58
N LYS A 94 16.61 -7.59 17.47
CA LYS A 94 16.58 -6.16 17.77
C LYS A 94 15.54 -5.49 16.87
N VAL A 95 14.29 -5.43 17.32
CA VAL A 95 13.22 -4.66 16.68
C VAL A 95 13.53 -3.20 16.96
N THR A 96 14.08 -2.50 15.97
CA THR A 96 14.11 -1.04 15.98
C THR A 96 12.65 -0.58 15.89
N SER A 97 12.12 -0.11 17.02
CA SER A 97 10.78 0.44 17.19
C SER A 97 10.57 1.66 16.28
N GLY A 98 10.24 1.43 15.00
CA GLY A 98 10.03 2.48 14.01
C GLY A 98 8.57 2.95 13.98
N LEU A 99 8.32 4.18 14.44
CA LEU A 99 7.20 5.08 14.06
C LEU A 99 5.75 4.56 14.21
N LYS A 100 5.55 3.52 15.02
CA LYS A 100 4.21 3.09 15.49
C LYS A 100 3.91 3.66 16.87
N ALA A 101 3.63 4.95 16.93
CA ALA A 101 2.85 5.48 18.05
C ALA A 101 2.13 6.74 17.56
N THR A 102 0.84 6.59 17.27
CA THR A 102 -0.10 7.66 17.62
C THR A 102 -0.80 7.06 18.83
N SER A 103 -0.48 7.55 20.03
CA SER A 103 -1.14 7.05 21.25
C SER A 103 -2.66 7.05 21.07
N PRO A 104 -3.37 6.07 21.64
CA PRO A 104 -4.83 5.98 21.55
C PRO A 104 -5.47 7.00 22.50
N ILE A 105 -5.15 8.29 22.34
CA ILE A 105 -5.92 9.35 22.95
C ILE A 105 -7.29 9.29 22.24
N PRO A 106 -8.41 9.14 22.98
CA PRO A 106 -9.73 9.30 22.40
C PRO A 106 -9.80 10.68 21.75
N ARG A 107 -9.88 10.74 20.42
CA ARG A 107 -9.92 12.00 19.68
C ARG A 107 -11.38 12.43 19.59
N PRO A 108 -11.80 13.52 20.26
CA PRO A 108 -13.11 14.09 20.04
C PRO A 108 -13.29 14.37 18.54
N PRO A 109 -14.51 14.18 17.99
CA PRO A 109 -14.81 14.62 16.63
C PRO A 109 -14.35 16.06 16.44
N ASN A 110 -13.75 16.34 15.29
CA ASN A 110 -13.31 17.70 14.94
C ASN A 110 -12.21 18.27 15.86
N SER A 111 -11.25 17.45 16.28
CA SER A 111 -10.02 17.89 16.97
C SER A 111 -8.78 17.66 16.12
N ILE A 112 -7.76 18.51 16.31
CA ILE A 112 -6.47 18.42 15.62
C ILE A 112 -5.39 18.09 16.66
N PRO A 113 -4.76 16.91 16.57
CA PRO A 113 -3.61 16.56 17.40
C PRO A 113 -2.39 17.40 17.05
N ILE A 114 -1.75 17.95 18.07
CA ILE A 114 -0.49 18.69 17.96
C ILE A 114 0.55 18.15 18.95
N ASN A 115 1.82 18.23 18.57
CA ASN A 115 2.95 17.95 19.47
C ASN A 115 3.25 19.16 20.37
N THR A 116 4.29 19.05 21.21
CA THR A 116 4.73 20.13 22.11
C THR A 116 5.18 21.39 21.37
N ASP A 117 5.71 21.24 20.16
CA ASP A 117 6.15 22.34 19.28
C ASP A 117 4.99 22.99 18.53
N GLY A 118 3.75 22.52 18.75
CA GLY A 118 2.58 22.98 18.01
C GLY A 118 2.51 22.48 16.58
N ASN A 119 3.28 21.47 16.18
CA ASN A 119 3.12 20.82 14.88
C ASN A 119 1.95 19.86 14.89
N ARG A 120 1.14 19.87 13.83
CA ARG A 120 0.03 18.94 13.61
C ARG A 120 0.57 17.53 13.39
N VAL A 121 0.08 16.58 14.18
CA VAL A 121 0.48 15.17 14.13
C VAL A 121 -0.67 14.32 13.60
N ASP A 122 -0.79 14.19 12.29
CA ASP A 122 -1.85 13.36 11.72
C ASP A 122 -1.70 11.88 12.10
N HIS A 123 -2.85 11.20 12.17
CA HIS A 123 -2.89 9.74 12.32
C HIS A 123 -2.11 9.07 11.20
N TYR A 124 -1.30 8.07 11.53
CA TYR A 124 -0.57 7.30 10.54
C TYR A 124 -1.51 6.61 9.54
N MET A 125 -1.09 6.47 8.30
CA MET A 125 -1.82 5.73 7.28
C MET A 125 -0.85 4.77 6.63
N ASP A 126 -1.21 3.48 6.69
CA ASP A 126 -0.38 2.44 6.10
C ASP A 126 -0.24 2.67 4.59
N PRO A 127 0.95 2.41 4.01
CA PRO A 127 1.11 2.39 2.58
C PRO A 127 0.11 1.41 1.93
N PRO A 128 -0.56 1.80 0.84
CA PRO A 128 -1.39 0.87 0.09
C PRO A 128 -0.54 -0.28 -0.45
N THR A 129 -1.14 -1.46 -0.62
CA THR A 129 -0.43 -2.58 -1.24
C THR A 129 -0.11 -2.26 -2.69
N ASN A 130 0.87 -2.97 -3.28
CA ASN A 130 1.24 -2.78 -4.68
C ASN A 130 0.05 -2.95 -5.64
N PHE A 131 -0.87 -3.88 -5.35
CA PHE A 131 -2.09 -4.11 -6.12
C PHE A 131 -3.08 -2.93 -6.00
N GLN A 132 -3.32 -2.44 -4.78
CA GLN A 132 -4.18 -1.28 -4.59
C GLN A 132 -3.61 -0.03 -5.29
N TRP A 133 -2.28 0.13 -5.24
CA TRP A 133 -1.59 1.23 -5.89
C TRP A 133 -1.63 1.11 -7.42
N SER A 134 -1.50 -0.10 -7.99
CA SER A 134 -1.57 -0.29 -9.44
C SER A 134 -2.95 0.06 -10.00
N ILE A 135 -4.04 -0.36 -9.33
CA ILE A 135 -5.41 0.02 -9.70
C ILE A 135 -5.57 1.54 -9.70
N TYR A 136 -5.09 2.20 -8.65
CA TYR A 136 -5.15 3.66 -8.55
C TYR A 136 -4.35 4.35 -9.66
N GLN A 137 -3.12 3.88 -9.93
CA GLN A 137 -2.26 4.43 -10.97
C GLN A 137 -2.86 4.27 -12.37
N ALA A 138 -3.45 3.11 -12.67
CA ALA A 138 -4.14 2.87 -13.95
C ALA A 138 -5.35 3.79 -14.15
N ARG A 139 -5.99 4.25 -13.06
CA ARG A 139 -7.02 5.29 -13.14
C ARG A 139 -6.41 6.65 -13.45
N ILE A 140 -5.46 7.09 -12.62
CA ILE A 140 -4.94 8.46 -12.69
C ILE A 140 -3.96 8.71 -13.83
N SER A 141 -3.56 7.66 -14.54
CA SER A 141 -2.85 7.77 -15.82
C SER A 141 -3.76 8.25 -16.95
N LYS A 142 -5.07 8.00 -16.86
CA LYS A 142 -6.07 8.45 -17.83
C LYS A 142 -6.56 9.84 -17.46
N ASP A 143 -7.17 9.96 -16.28
CA ASP A 143 -7.75 11.21 -15.79
C ASP A 143 -7.38 11.44 -14.32
N LYS A 144 -6.94 12.67 -13.99
CA LYS A 144 -6.64 13.02 -12.59
C LYS A 144 -7.94 13.13 -11.79
N LEU A 145 -7.97 12.51 -10.61
CA LEU A 145 -9.12 12.58 -9.70
C LEU A 145 -9.26 13.98 -9.09
N CYS A 146 -10.50 14.44 -8.95
CA CYS A 146 -10.81 15.69 -8.26
C CYS A 146 -10.69 15.53 -6.73
N THR A 147 -9.63 16.06 -6.13
CA THR A 147 -9.41 15.98 -4.68
C THR A 147 -10.58 16.57 -3.86
N PRO A 148 -11.11 17.79 -4.16
CA PRO A 148 -12.25 18.35 -3.42
C PRO A 148 -13.51 17.48 -3.47
N PHE A 149 -13.75 16.79 -4.60
CA PHE A 149 -14.92 15.92 -4.76
C PHE A 149 -14.82 14.64 -3.92
N TYR A 150 -13.68 13.95 -3.94
CA TYR A 150 -13.56 12.66 -3.24
C TYR A 150 -13.17 12.79 -1.77
N LEU A 151 -12.36 13.79 -1.43
CA LEU A 151 -11.71 13.90 -0.12
C LEU A 151 -12.08 15.17 0.65
N GLY A 152 -12.60 16.19 -0.03
CA GLY A 152 -13.12 17.40 0.59
C GLY A 152 -14.62 17.29 0.92
N ALA A 153 -15.24 18.44 1.18
CA ALA A 153 -16.68 18.52 1.42
C ALA A 153 -17.49 18.43 0.11
N ARG A 154 -17.02 19.11 -0.95
CA ARG A 154 -17.63 19.13 -2.30
C ARG A 154 -16.69 19.77 -3.31
N CYS A 155 -16.89 19.50 -4.59
CA CYS A 155 -16.34 20.30 -5.69
C CYS A 155 -17.33 21.41 -6.06
N GLU A 156 -16.92 22.67 -5.92
CA GLU A 156 -17.76 23.84 -6.22
C GLU A 156 -18.01 24.01 -7.72
N ASN A 157 -17.05 23.59 -8.54
CA ASN A 157 -17.09 23.74 -10.00
C ASN A 157 -17.60 22.47 -10.70
N ARG A 158 -18.61 21.78 -10.17
CA ARG A 158 -19.00 20.43 -10.68
C ARG A 158 -19.25 20.37 -12.19
N LEU A 159 -19.78 21.45 -12.77
CA LEU A 159 -20.10 21.54 -14.20
C LEU A 159 -18.90 21.91 -15.08
N THR A 160 -17.87 22.56 -14.52
CA THR A 160 -16.70 23.06 -15.26
C THR A 160 -15.39 22.42 -14.82
N CYS A 161 -15.43 21.48 -13.87
CA CYS A 161 -14.25 20.81 -13.35
C CYS A 161 -13.67 19.87 -14.42
N THR A 162 -12.39 20.06 -14.74
CA THR A 162 -11.64 19.23 -15.67
C THR A 162 -11.11 17.93 -15.06
N TYR A 163 -11.29 17.75 -13.74
CA TYR A 163 -10.89 16.55 -13.02
C TYR A 163 -12.00 15.51 -12.99
N ASP A 164 -11.62 14.24 -12.87
CA ASP A 164 -12.54 13.11 -12.92
C ASP A 164 -13.44 13.02 -11.67
N HIS A 165 -14.75 12.98 -11.90
CA HIS A 165 -15.81 12.81 -10.90
C HIS A 165 -16.57 11.48 -11.01
N LYS A 166 -16.19 10.58 -11.94
CA LYS A 166 -16.84 9.29 -12.11
C LYS A 166 -16.63 8.41 -10.86
N PRO A 167 -17.59 7.56 -10.46
CA PRO A 167 -17.47 6.74 -9.26
C PRO A 167 -16.13 5.98 -9.14
N ILE A 168 -15.56 5.97 -7.94
CA ILE A 168 -14.32 5.25 -7.62
C ILE A 168 -14.56 4.26 -6.48
N THR A 169 -13.75 3.21 -6.42
CA THR A 169 -13.83 2.22 -5.34
C THR A 169 -13.25 2.76 -4.03
N PRO A 170 -13.63 2.18 -2.87
CA PRO A 170 -13.02 2.53 -1.58
C PRO A 170 -11.49 2.41 -1.58
N THR A 171 -10.96 1.39 -2.26
CA THR A 171 -9.51 1.18 -2.48
C THR A 171 -8.86 2.38 -3.18
N MET A 172 -9.47 2.87 -4.26
CA MET A 172 -8.96 4.03 -4.99
C MET A 172 -9.03 5.30 -4.13
N LYS A 173 -10.10 5.48 -3.34
CA LYS A 173 -10.23 6.60 -2.40
C LYS A 173 -9.15 6.56 -1.32
N TYR A 174 -8.84 5.38 -0.80
CA TYR A 174 -7.73 5.17 0.14
C TYR A 174 -6.38 5.56 -0.49
N CYS A 175 -6.05 5.01 -1.66
CA CYS A 175 -4.82 5.34 -2.39
C CYS A 175 -4.73 6.84 -2.71
N HIS A 176 -5.84 7.46 -3.09
CA HIS A 176 -5.89 8.89 -3.38
C HIS A 176 -5.59 9.73 -2.14
N ARG A 177 -6.19 9.40 -1.00
CA ARG A 177 -5.90 10.06 0.29
C ARG A 177 -4.44 9.86 0.70
N TYR A 178 -3.90 8.66 0.53
CA TYR A 178 -2.49 8.38 0.79
C TYR A 178 -1.56 9.22 -0.11
N ALA A 179 -1.90 9.36 -1.40
CA ALA A 179 -1.18 10.21 -2.33
C ALA A 179 -1.23 11.69 -1.93
N MET A 180 -2.39 12.19 -1.49
CA MET A 180 -2.53 13.57 -1.01
C MET A 180 -1.70 13.83 0.25
N ARG A 181 -1.59 12.86 1.16
CA ARG A 181 -0.71 12.96 2.35
C ARG A 181 0.78 12.99 2.04
N LYS A 182 1.18 12.67 0.81
CA LYS A 182 2.57 12.84 0.31
C LYS A 182 2.79 14.16 -0.42
N ALA A 183 1.74 14.94 -0.67
CA ALA A 183 1.84 16.28 -1.22
C ALA A 183 1.87 17.29 -0.05
N PRO A 184 2.82 18.24 -0.02
CA PRO A 184 2.97 19.14 1.10
C PRO A 184 1.75 20.06 1.23
N CYS A 185 1.25 20.20 2.46
CA CYS A 185 0.30 21.23 2.82
C CYS A 185 1.01 22.59 2.80
N GLN A 186 0.39 23.62 2.23
CA GLN A 186 0.96 24.97 2.26
C GLN A 186 1.17 25.50 3.69
N LYS A 187 0.34 25.07 4.64
CA LYS A 187 0.45 25.44 6.07
C LYS A 187 1.31 24.48 6.89
N GLY A 188 1.81 23.38 6.31
CA GLY A 188 2.66 22.40 7.02
C GLY A 188 2.16 21.99 8.41
N GLY A 189 3.07 21.88 9.38
CA GLY A 189 2.74 21.55 10.76
C GLY A 189 1.81 22.55 11.46
N THR A 190 1.75 23.81 11.03
CA THR A 190 0.86 24.82 11.63
C THR A 190 -0.56 24.75 11.09
N CYS A 191 -0.86 23.83 10.16
CA CYS A 191 -2.20 23.67 9.60
C CYS A 191 -3.24 23.34 10.69
N ARG A 192 -4.30 24.16 10.75
CA ARG A 192 -5.48 23.94 11.60
C ARG A 192 -6.77 23.76 10.81
N THR A 193 -6.67 23.41 9.53
CA THR A 193 -7.83 23.11 8.71
C THR A 193 -8.38 21.72 9.08
N GLY A 194 -9.60 21.69 9.60
CA GLY A 194 -10.33 20.44 9.87
C GLY A 194 -10.47 19.62 8.60
N GLY A 195 -10.20 18.31 8.67
CA GLY A 195 -10.29 17.41 7.52
C GLY A 195 -9.24 17.64 6.41
N CYS A 196 -8.21 18.47 6.62
CA CYS A 196 -7.15 18.63 5.62
C CYS A 196 -6.53 17.26 5.25
N VAL A 197 -6.46 16.97 3.95
CA VAL A 197 -5.97 15.69 3.42
C VAL A 197 -4.55 15.75 2.87
N MET A 198 -3.93 16.94 2.89
CA MET A 198 -2.54 17.17 2.48
C MET A 198 -1.58 16.67 3.56
N GLY A 199 -0.30 16.49 3.20
CA GLY A 199 0.75 16.11 4.14
C GLY A 199 1.22 17.28 4.99
N HIS A 200 1.24 17.11 6.32
CA HIS A 200 1.79 18.10 7.26
C HIS A 200 3.17 17.71 7.79
N THR A 201 3.49 16.41 7.74
CA THR A 201 4.76 15.83 8.22
C THR A 201 5.16 14.67 7.32
N CYS A 202 6.46 14.54 7.04
CA CYS A 202 7.02 13.39 6.36
C CYS A 202 7.00 12.17 7.29
N ARG A 203 6.33 11.11 6.87
CA ARG A 203 6.22 9.84 7.62
C ARG A 203 7.02 8.69 6.99
N ASP A 204 7.85 8.99 5.99
CA ASP A 204 8.71 8.00 5.35
C ASP A 204 9.94 7.75 6.23
N ILE A 205 10.02 6.54 6.79
CA ILE A 205 11.10 6.12 7.71
C ILE A 205 12.47 6.18 7.03
N ALA A 206 12.51 5.97 5.71
CA ALA A 206 13.75 6.06 4.94
C ALA A 206 14.15 7.53 4.68
N CYS A 207 13.22 8.47 4.85
CA CYS A 207 13.43 9.88 4.57
C CYS A 207 13.95 10.64 5.79
N LYS A 208 15.23 10.43 6.11
CA LYS A 208 15.96 11.29 7.06
C LYS A 208 16.25 12.64 6.39
N ASN A 209 15.69 13.73 6.91
CA ASN A 209 15.95 15.10 6.43
C ASN A 209 15.73 15.33 4.93
N GLY A 210 14.69 14.75 4.33
CA GLY A 210 14.35 15.03 2.91
C GLY A 210 15.30 14.43 1.89
N ARG A 211 16.27 13.60 2.29
CA ARG A 211 17.31 13.07 1.39
C ARG A 211 16.83 11.99 0.42
N VAL A 212 15.59 11.50 0.59
CA VAL A 212 14.99 10.57 -0.38
C VAL A 212 14.55 11.36 -1.61
N ARG A 213 15.13 11.03 -2.77
CA ARG A 213 14.87 11.73 -4.05
C ARG A 213 13.40 11.89 -4.43
N ARG A 214 12.52 11.01 -3.95
CA ARG A 214 11.07 11.04 -4.26
C ARG A 214 10.23 11.72 -3.18
N CYS A 215 10.83 12.19 -2.10
CA CYS A 215 10.12 12.97 -1.09
C CYS A 215 9.82 14.36 -1.64
N ARG A 216 8.56 14.79 -1.53
CA ARG A 216 8.10 16.13 -1.93
C ARG A 216 7.88 17.05 -0.74
N MET A 217 8.08 16.54 0.47
CA MET A 217 7.93 17.33 1.68
C MET A 217 9.12 18.28 1.80
N PRO A 218 8.92 19.52 2.21
CA PRO A 218 10.02 20.45 2.41
C PRO A 218 10.77 20.13 3.73
N PRO A 219 11.99 20.67 3.94
CA PRO A 219 12.83 20.32 5.08
C PRO A 219 12.15 20.44 6.45
N GLN A 220 11.36 21.50 6.67
CA GLN A 220 10.64 21.77 7.91
C GLN A 220 9.56 20.74 8.26
N MET A 221 9.22 19.83 7.34
CA MET A 221 8.27 18.75 7.58
C MET A 221 8.95 17.41 7.89
N HIS A 222 10.27 17.38 7.98
CA HIS A 222 11.03 16.20 8.40
C HIS A 222 11.39 16.28 9.87
N ASP A 223 11.67 15.13 10.46
CA ASP A 223 12.17 15.00 11.83
C ASP A 223 11.30 15.74 12.89
N ILE A 224 10.01 15.95 12.58
CA ILE A 224 9.00 16.49 13.50
C ILE A 224 8.71 15.42 14.55
N ASP A 225 8.58 15.84 15.81
CA ASP A 225 8.08 14.97 16.87
C ASP A 225 6.62 14.57 16.63
N LEU A 226 6.38 13.26 16.66
CA LEU A 226 5.10 12.63 16.35
C LEU A 226 4.33 12.22 17.60
N GLU A 227 4.84 12.58 18.78
CA GLU A 227 4.11 12.46 20.02
C GLU A 227 2.99 13.52 20.08
N VAL A 228 1.79 13.07 20.44
CA VAL A 228 0.64 13.98 20.57
C VAL A 228 0.63 14.52 21.98
N ALA A 229 0.83 15.83 22.12
CA ALA A 229 0.79 16.51 23.41
C ALA A 229 -0.59 17.11 23.71
N LYS A 230 -1.27 17.67 22.70
CA LYS A 230 -2.56 18.36 22.88
C LYS A 230 -3.50 18.16 21.69
N LEU A 231 -4.79 18.33 21.93
CA LEU A 231 -5.84 18.42 20.92
C LEU A 231 -6.36 19.87 20.88
N VAL A 232 -6.44 20.46 19.68
CA VAL A 232 -6.96 21.83 19.45
C VAL A 232 -8.14 21.81 18.48
N LYS A 233 -8.99 22.84 18.49
CA LYS A 233 -10.11 22.93 17.54
C LYS A 233 -9.62 23.43 16.17
N PRO A 234 -10.27 23.01 15.06
CA PRO A 234 -10.03 23.58 13.75
C PRO A 234 -10.21 25.10 13.75
N GLY A 235 -9.33 25.80 13.05
CA GLY A 235 -9.34 27.26 12.98
C GLY A 235 -8.76 27.98 14.19
N GLU A 236 -8.45 27.30 15.30
CA GLU A 236 -7.73 27.92 16.43
C GLU A 236 -6.27 28.20 16.02
N TYR A 237 -6.02 29.44 15.61
CA TYR A 237 -4.66 29.93 15.35
C TYR A 237 -4.11 30.53 16.65
N ASN A 238 -3.27 29.76 17.35
CA ASN A 238 -2.43 30.33 18.41
C ASN A 238 -1.23 31.01 17.74
N GLY A 239 -1.48 32.14 17.06
CA GLY A 239 -0.43 33.02 16.57
C GLY A 239 0.15 33.79 17.74
N GLY A 240 1.03 33.15 18.51
CA GLY A 240 1.83 33.80 19.54
C GLY A 240 3.25 34.02 19.02
N MET A 241 3.56 35.32 18.84
CA MET A 241 4.87 35.95 18.55
C MET A 241 5.38 35.87 17.11
#